data_AF-A0A7U2HV13-F1
#
_entry.id   AF-A0A7U2HV13-F1
#
_cell.length_a   1.000
_cell.length_b   1.000
_cell.length_c   1.000
_cell.angle_alpha   90.00
_cell.angle_beta   90.00
_cell.angle_gamma   90.00
#
_symmetry.space_group_name_H-M   'P 1'
#
loop_
_entity.id
_entity.type
_entity.pdbx_description
1 polymer ?
#
loop_
_entity_poly.entity_id
_entity_poly.type
_entity_poly.pdbx_seq_one_letter_code
_entity_poly.pdbx_strand_id
1 'polypeptide(L)'
;MPGHSSMQALPPFKPAATEAQVKAATESHDPEQVIRNLVDLSSYLISIDEHTKLFGAAGKHDPYTPSLKTLLNRLYAGVRTLSPLSSLTKDGARLRQDVSERLNKPVIERPLEDFEDLYYALLARLQDMAQMLTLRVTNGFNAPSEPVFENGPSIADLYDSLMSYWDMLNDPACARALDDAMRQFRVGVLYREINAELEAHVISFANAEELLAELFESKEFTEGIAWIASWSPAMIGAYLSEKYHVALRVQREEDERVEREKRKRMSFKKPLGSMIKQRSSERMRRGSAKQAHFVHQRGAVGYPTHQHVVNDHERIRQEQLHRDREWQLKSQRVSDYSNYLRGTASHDAQSIVRSVSGSSGQQTPETDGDEMEI
;
A
#
# COMPACT_ATOMS: atom_id res chain seq x y z
N MET A 1 -37.80 -29.77 28.53
CA MET A 1 -37.26 -28.82 27.52
C MET A 1 -36.06 -28.15 28.15
N PRO A 2 -34.82 -28.55 27.79
CA PRO A 2 -33.62 -27.97 28.38
C PRO A 2 -33.48 -26.51 27.96
N GLY A 3 -33.11 -25.68 28.94
CA GLY A 3 -33.13 -24.23 28.85
C GLY A 3 -32.23 -23.69 27.75
N HIS A 4 -32.70 -22.62 27.12
CA HIS A 4 -31.87 -21.75 26.31
C HIS A 4 -30.72 -21.24 27.17
N SER A 5 -29.55 -21.87 27.05
CA SER A 5 -28.30 -21.28 27.51
C SER A 5 -28.22 -19.90 26.89
N SER A 6 -28.22 -18.87 27.74
CA SER A 6 -27.89 -17.50 27.36
C SER A 6 -26.67 -17.57 26.45
N MET A 7 -26.84 -17.21 25.17
CA MET A 7 -25.75 -17.12 24.23
C MET A 7 -24.74 -16.14 24.85
N GLN A 8 -23.58 -16.66 25.29
CA GLN A 8 -22.50 -15.84 25.82
C GLN A 8 -21.94 -15.01 24.66
N ALA A 9 -22.55 -13.85 24.43
CA ALA A 9 -22.12 -12.92 23.41
C ALA A 9 -20.88 -12.18 23.90
N LEU A 10 -19.84 -12.15 23.06
CA LEU A 10 -18.66 -11.31 23.29
C LEU A 10 -19.05 -9.84 23.09
N PRO A 11 -18.58 -8.91 23.94
CA PRO A 11 -19.00 -7.51 23.90
C PRO A 11 -18.42 -6.78 22.67
N PRO A 12 -19.19 -5.94 21.96
CA PRO A 12 -18.69 -5.26 20.76
C PRO A 12 -17.57 -4.26 21.09
N PHE A 13 -16.70 -4.02 20.11
CA PHE A 13 -15.71 -2.94 20.19
C PHE A 13 -16.39 -1.57 20.37
N LYS A 14 -15.69 -0.67 21.06
CA LYS A 14 -16.09 0.73 21.14
C LYS A 14 -16.11 1.36 19.73
N PRO A 15 -17.00 2.33 19.47
CA PRO A 15 -16.99 3.04 18.20
C PRO A 15 -15.62 3.65 17.89
N ALA A 16 -15.25 3.63 16.61
CA ALA A 16 -14.01 4.24 16.16
C ALA A 16 -13.97 5.75 16.49
N ALA A 17 -12.79 6.26 16.82
CA ALA A 17 -12.55 7.69 17.02
C ALA A 17 -12.87 8.44 15.72
N THR A 18 -13.59 9.55 15.87
CA THR A 18 -13.98 10.41 14.77
C THR A 18 -12.87 11.41 14.45
N GLU A 19 -12.84 11.89 13.20
CA GLU A 19 -11.95 12.99 12.79
C GLU A 19 -12.03 14.19 13.73
N ALA A 20 -13.25 14.54 14.16
CA ALA A 20 -13.46 15.66 15.09
C ALA A 20 -12.80 15.42 16.45
N GLN A 21 -12.86 14.21 16.99
CA GLN A 21 -12.21 13.87 18.27
C GLN A 21 -10.69 13.94 18.17
N VAL A 22 -10.11 13.47 17.07
CA VAL A 22 -8.65 13.52 16.85
C VAL A 22 -8.15 14.95 16.66
N LYS A 23 -8.88 15.77 15.88
CA LYS A 23 -8.59 17.20 15.74
C LYS A 23 -8.71 17.97 17.06
N ALA A 24 -9.67 17.58 17.91
CA ALA A 24 -9.89 18.21 19.22
C ALA A 24 -8.95 17.72 20.33
N ALA A 25 -8.24 16.59 20.13
CA ALA A 25 -7.23 16.13 21.08
C ALA A 25 -6.18 17.24 21.27
N THR A 26 -5.59 17.35 22.46
CA THR A 26 -4.51 18.31 22.74
C THR A 26 -3.17 17.62 22.92
N GLU A 27 -3.22 16.31 23.20
CA GLU A 27 -2.09 15.43 23.41
C GLU A 27 -1.89 14.54 22.19
N SER A 28 -0.64 14.14 21.98
CA SER A 28 -0.22 13.24 20.91
C SER A 28 0.74 12.23 21.50
N HIS A 29 0.58 10.95 21.16
CA HIS A 29 1.50 9.91 21.65
C HIS A 29 2.89 10.07 21.03
N ASP A 30 3.89 9.59 21.77
CA ASP A 30 5.26 9.56 21.27
C ASP A 30 5.36 8.66 20.01
N PRO A 31 5.90 9.18 18.88
CA PRO A 31 6.00 8.41 17.64
C PRO A 31 6.73 7.08 17.78
N GLU A 32 7.81 7.01 18.58
CA GLU A 32 8.53 5.75 18.76
C GLU A 32 7.67 4.71 19.48
N GLN A 33 6.89 5.13 20.47
CA GLN A 33 5.96 4.25 21.17
C GLN A 33 4.86 3.74 20.22
N VAL A 34 4.30 4.60 19.37
CA VAL A 34 3.31 4.19 18.37
C VAL A 34 3.91 3.16 17.41
N ILE A 35 5.13 3.39 16.91
CA ILE A 35 5.82 2.44 16.01
C ILE A 35 6.01 1.08 16.69
N ARG A 36 6.52 1.06 17.93
CA ARG A 36 6.71 -0.19 18.70
C ARG A 36 5.39 -0.95 18.81
N ASN A 37 4.32 -0.28 19.22
CA ASN A 37 3.00 -0.88 19.36
C ASN A 37 2.51 -1.45 18.01
N LEU A 38 2.63 -0.70 16.91
CA LEU A 38 2.20 -1.17 15.59
C LEU A 38 2.98 -2.43 15.14
N VAL A 39 4.30 -2.45 15.33
CA VAL A 39 5.15 -3.58 14.95
C VAL A 39 4.87 -4.80 15.82
N ASP A 40 4.88 -4.63 17.14
CA ASP A 40 4.72 -5.73 18.09
C ASP A 40 3.33 -6.38 17.96
N LEU A 41 2.28 -5.57 17.86
CA LEU A 41 0.92 -6.06 17.64
C LEU A 41 0.78 -6.75 16.28
N SER A 42 1.38 -6.21 15.23
CA SER A 42 1.35 -6.85 13.91
C SER A 42 2.01 -8.23 13.96
N SER A 43 3.20 -8.32 14.54
CA SER A 43 3.92 -9.58 14.73
C SER A 43 3.11 -10.58 15.57
N TYR A 44 2.49 -10.12 16.65
CA TYR A 44 1.64 -10.94 17.50
C TYR A 44 0.44 -11.51 16.74
N LEU A 45 -0.36 -10.67 16.06
CA LEU A 45 -1.54 -11.14 15.34
C LEU A 45 -1.20 -12.07 14.16
N ILE A 46 -0.09 -11.81 13.47
CA ILE A 46 0.43 -12.72 12.44
C ILE A 46 0.78 -14.07 13.06
N SER A 47 1.45 -14.08 14.22
CA SER A 47 1.78 -15.32 14.90
C SER A 47 0.54 -16.12 15.30
N ILE A 48 -0.53 -15.46 15.77
CA ILE A 48 -1.79 -16.13 16.10
C ILE A 48 -2.39 -16.79 14.85
N ASP A 49 -2.44 -16.06 13.72
CA ASP A 49 -2.94 -16.58 12.45
C ASP A 49 -2.16 -17.80 11.93
N GLU A 50 -0.84 -17.80 12.13
CA GLU A 50 0.02 -18.92 11.70
C GLU A 50 -0.21 -20.20 12.52
N HIS A 51 -0.65 -20.09 13.77
CA HIS A 51 -0.83 -21.22 14.67
C HIS A 51 -2.27 -21.76 14.69
N THR A 52 -3.23 -21.09 14.03
CA THR A 52 -4.64 -21.48 14.06
C THR A 52 -5.29 -21.56 12.68
N LYS A 53 -6.41 -22.29 12.61
CA LYS A 53 -7.28 -22.33 11.41
C LYS A 53 -8.61 -21.62 11.65
N LEU A 54 -8.78 -20.98 12.81
CA LEU A 54 -10.03 -20.33 13.20
C LEU A 54 -10.38 -19.15 12.28
N PHE A 55 -9.36 -18.48 11.74
CA PHE A 55 -9.50 -17.29 10.89
C PHE A 55 -9.42 -17.62 9.38
N GLY A 56 -9.67 -18.88 9.02
CA GLY A 56 -9.61 -19.38 7.66
C GLY A 56 -8.47 -20.39 7.47
N ALA A 57 -8.40 -20.98 6.27
CA ALA A 57 -7.21 -21.73 5.91
C ALA A 57 -6.03 -20.77 5.95
N ALA A 58 -4.92 -21.16 6.58
CA ALA A 58 -3.63 -20.53 6.39
C ALA A 58 -3.27 -20.64 4.91
N GLY A 59 -3.85 -19.74 4.11
CA GLY A 59 -3.64 -19.67 2.69
C GLY A 59 -2.17 -19.43 2.48
N LYS A 60 -1.64 -19.95 1.37
CA LYS A 60 -0.29 -19.60 0.95
C LYS A 60 -0.22 -18.07 0.91
N HIS A 61 0.57 -17.48 1.81
CA HIS A 61 0.79 -16.04 1.86
C HIS A 61 1.20 -15.57 0.45
N ASP A 62 0.40 -14.67 -0.11
CA ASP A 62 0.70 -14.04 -1.39
C ASP A 62 1.42 -12.71 -1.12
N PRO A 63 2.73 -12.62 -1.43
CA PRO A 63 3.49 -11.39 -1.22
C PRO A 63 3.06 -10.24 -2.15
N TYR A 64 2.19 -10.51 -3.13
CA TYR A 64 1.66 -9.52 -4.07
C TYR A 64 0.22 -9.09 -3.78
N THR A 65 -0.33 -9.50 -2.63
CA THR A 65 -1.60 -9.01 -2.10
C THR A 65 -1.32 -8.22 -0.81
N PRO A 66 -1.85 -6.99 -0.66
CA PRO A 66 -1.63 -6.22 0.57
C PRO A 66 -2.38 -6.89 1.72
N SER A 67 -1.63 -7.31 2.72
CA SER A 67 -2.09 -7.91 3.96
C SER A 67 -1.20 -7.41 5.09
N LEU A 68 -1.63 -7.56 6.35
CA LEU A 68 -0.81 -7.21 7.51
C LEU A 68 0.61 -7.80 7.41
N LYS A 69 0.69 -9.09 7.06
CA LYS A 69 1.95 -9.80 6.85
C LYS A 69 2.76 -9.26 5.67
N THR A 70 2.11 -8.99 4.53
CA THR A 70 2.81 -8.42 3.36
C THR A 70 3.41 -7.06 3.67
N LEU A 71 2.66 -6.16 4.32
CA LEU A 71 3.10 -4.81 4.64
C LEU A 71 4.20 -4.81 5.70
N LEU A 72 4.07 -5.63 6.75
CA LEU A 72 5.12 -5.79 7.76
C LEU A 72 6.41 -6.35 7.14
N ASN A 73 6.31 -7.39 6.30
CA ASN A 73 7.47 -7.96 5.61
C ASN A 73 8.16 -6.94 4.69
N ARG A 74 7.39 -6.07 4.03
CA ARG A 74 7.95 -4.97 3.22
C ARG A 74 8.72 -3.98 4.07
N LEU A 75 8.23 -3.63 5.26
CA LEU A 75 8.94 -2.76 6.20
C LEU A 75 10.28 -3.37 6.64
N TYR A 76 10.27 -4.64 7.06
CA TYR A 76 11.48 -5.39 7.44
C TYR A 76 12.47 -5.60 6.31
N ALA A 77 11.97 -5.75 5.08
CA ALA A 77 12.81 -5.83 3.89
C ALA A 77 13.43 -4.48 3.50
N GLY A 78 13.13 -3.39 4.21
CA GLY A 78 13.62 -2.04 3.91
C GLY A 78 12.95 -1.42 2.69
N VAL A 79 11.79 -1.93 2.26
CA VAL A 79 11.08 -1.36 1.11
C VAL A 79 10.51 0.01 1.51
N ARG A 80 10.69 1.00 0.63
CA ARG A 80 10.10 2.34 0.81
C ARG A 80 8.58 2.25 0.83
N THR A 81 7.97 3.08 1.65
CA THR A 81 6.53 3.29 1.64
C THR A 81 6.10 3.99 0.37
N LEU A 82 4.83 3.78 0.01
CA LEU A 82 4.26 4.47 -1.14
C LEU A 82 4.08 5.94 -0.82
N SER A 83 4.24 6.78 -1.84
CA SER A 83 3.95 8.21 -1.73
C SER A 83 2.51 8.44 -1.24
N PRO A 84 2.27 9.47 -0.40
CA PRO A 84 0.92 9.87 -0.02
C PRO A 84 0.16 10.51 -1.20
N LEU A 85 0.86 10.86 -2.29
CA LEU A 85 0.25 11.41 -3.50
C LEU A 85 -0.14 10.29 -4.45
N SER A 86 -1.45 10.13 -4.68
CA SER A 86 -2.00 9.06 -5.52
C SER A 86 -1.55 9.10 -6.98
N SER A 87 -1.19 10.28 -7.49
CA SER A 87 -0.62 10.46 -8.84
C SER A 87 0.73 9.76 -8.98
N LEU A 88 1.52 9.70 -7.89
CA LEU A 88 2.84 9.07 -7.87
C LEU A 88 2.75 7.56 -7.67
N THR A 89 1.79 7.08 -6.87
CA THR A 89 1.59 5.64 -6.65
C THR A 89 1.01 4.92 -7.88
N LYS A 90 0.46 5.66 -8.83
CA LYS A 90 -0.02 5.14 -10.12
C LYS A 90 1.02 5.21 -11.24
N ASP A 91 2.15 5.90 -11.04
CA ASP A 91 3.23 6.00 -12.02
C ASP A 91 4.13 4.75 -11.98
N GLY A 92 3.81 3.77 -12.84
CA GLY A 92 4.57 2.53 -12.93
C GLY A 92 6.04 2.72 -13.37
N ALA A 93 6.40 3.83 -14.03
CA ALA A 93 7.79 4.09 -14.41
C ALA A 93 8.61 4.53 -13.21
N ARG A 94 8.09 5.46 -12.39
CA ARG A 94 8.70 5.85 -11.11
C ARG A 94 8.81 4.67 -10.15
N LEU A 95 7.72 3.92 -9.98
CA LEU A 95 7.73 2.73 -9.12
C LEU A 95 8.79 1.69 -9.52
N ARG A 96 9.05 1.51 -10.82
CA ARG A 96 10.13 0.61 -11.29
C ARG A 96 11.51 1.08 -10.87
N GLN A 97 11.74 2.39 -10.76
CA GLN A 97 13.00 2.93 -10.24
C GLN A 97 13.13 2.61 -8.74
N ASP A 98 12.05 2.82 -7.99
CA ASP A 98 12.02 2.62 -6.54
C ASP A 98 12.06 1.15 -6.10
N VAL A 99 11.55 0.22 -6.91
CA VAL A 99 11.43 -1.22 -6.57
C VAL A 99 12.74 -1.89 -6.20
N SER A 100 13.88 -1.38 -6.66
CA SER A 100 15.21 -1.89 -6.32
C SER A 100 15.84 -1.20 -5.11
N GLU A 101 15.33 -0.03 -4.72
CA GLU A 101 15.90 0.78 -3.66
C GLU A 101 15.44 0.28 -2.29
N ARG A 102 16.36 0.21 -1.34
CA ARG A 102 16.10 -0.22 0.04
C ARG A 102 16.60 0.82 1.02
N LEU A 103 15.82 1.03 2.07
CA LEU A 103 16.22 1.83 3.20
C LEU A 103 17.17 1.01 4.08
N ASN A 104 18.32 1.59 4.38
CA ASN A 104 19.28 1.04 5.34
C ASN A 104 18.97 1.52 6.75
N LYS A 105 17.70 1.35 7.19
CA LYS A 105 17.24 1.69 8.54
C LYS A 105 16.51 0.51 9.14
N PRO A 106 16.77 0.14 10.41
CA PRO A 106 15.93 -0.78 11.16
C PRO A 106 14.48 -0.30 11.18
N VAL A 107 13.52 -1.24 11.21
CA VAL A 107 12.08 -0.90 11.19
C VAL A 107 11.73 0.10 12.29
N ILE A 108 12.22 -0.09 13.51
CA ILE A 108 11.89 0.78 14.65
C ILE A 108 12.44 2.21 14.54
N GLU A 109 13.42 2.45 13.66
CA GLU A 109 14.05 3.76 13.44
C GLU A 109 13.48 4.47 12.19
N ARG A 110 12.49 3.85 11.54
CA ARG A 110 11.76 4.46 10.42
C ARG A 110 10.81 5.51 10.94
N PRO A 111 10.54 6.58 10.17
CA PRO A 111 9.65 7.63 10.62
C PRO A 111 8.19 7.14 10.64
N LEU A 112 7.34 7.75 11.47
CA LEU A 112 6.00 7.22 11.78
C LEU A 112 5.08 7.14 10.55
N GLU A 113 5.23 8.05 9.60
CA GLU A 113 4.49 8.04 8.33
C GLU A 113 4.67 6.73 7.54
N ASP A 114 5.78 6.01 7.75
CA ASP A 114 6.02 4.74 7.08
C ASP A 114 5.05 3.63 7.54
N PHE A 115 4.32 3.85 8.63
CA PHE A 115 3.47 2.87 9.27
C PHE A 115 1.97 3.10 9.01
N GLU A 116 1.58 4.11 8.23
CA GLU A 116 0.18 4.41 7.90
C GLU A 116 -0.57 3.17 7.37
N ASP A 117 -0.03 2.52 6.35
CA ASP A 117 -0.67 1.36 5.72
C ASP A 117 -0.68 0.13 6.64
N LEU A 118 0.33 0.00 7.51
CA LEU A 118 0.38 -1.07 8.50
C LEU A 118 -0.70 -0.86 9.57
N TYR A 119 -0.89 0.38 10.03
CA TYR A 119 -1.97 0.76 10.94
C TYR A 119 -3.35 0.40 10.35
N TYR A 120 -3.61 0.73 9.08
CA TYR A 120 -4.86 0.35 8.41
C TYR A 120 -5.05 -1.17 8.34
N ALA A 121 -4.02 -1.90 7.93
CA ALA A 121 -4.10 -3.36 7.86
C ALA A 121 -4.28 -4.00 9.25
N LEU A 122 -3.70 -3.39 10.29
CA LEU A 122 -3.82 -3.85 11.66
C LEU A 122 -5.24 -3.66 12.19
N LEU A 123 -5.86 -2.49 11.95
CA LEU A 123 -7.26 -2.24 12.29
C LEU A 123 -8.20 -3.24 11.62
N ALA A 124 -8.02 -3.45 10.30
CA ALA A 124 -8.81 -4.42 9.55
C ALA A 124 -8.67 -5.83 10.14
N ARG A 125 -7.45 -6.22 10.52
CA ARG A 125 -7.19 -7.55 11.07
C ARG A 125 -7.76 -7.74 12.48
N LEU A 126 -7.65 -6.73 13.34
CA LEU A 126 -8.26 -6.76 14.69
C LEU A 126 -9.78 -6.98 14.59
N GLN A 127 -10.44 -6.19 13.75
CA GLN A 127 -11.88 -6.29 13.52
C GLN A 127 -12.28 -7.65 12.93
N ASP A 128 -11.56 -8.14 11.91
CA ASP A 128 -11.80 -9.43 11.27
C ASP A 128 -11.70 -10.60 12.28
N MET A 129 -10.62 -10.62 13.08
CA MET A 129 -10.44 -11.64 14.12
C MET A 129 -11.55 -11.58 15.17
N ALA A 130 -11.90 -10.38 15.66
CA ALA A 130 -12.97 -10.22 16.65
C ALA A 130 -14.34 -10.65 16.11
N GLN A 131 -14.66 -10.30 14.86
CA GLN A 131 -15.90 -10.71 14.19
C GLN A 131 -15.96 -12.24 14.05
N MET A 132 -14.86 -12.86 13.61
CA MET A 132 -14.78 -14.31 13.48
C MET A 132 -14.94 -15.04 14.82
N LEU A 133 -14.28 -14.59 15.89
CA LEU A 133 -14.46 -15.17 17.22
C LEU A 133 -15.90 -15.03 17.71
N THR A 134 -16.48 -13.84 17.55
CA THR A 134 -17.87 -13.56 17.94
C THR A 134 -18.85 -14.47 17.21
N LEU A 135 -18.70 -14.63 15.89
CA LEU A 135 -19.54 -15.52 15.09
C LEU A 135 -19.41 -16.99 15.53
N ARG A 136 -18.20 -17.45 15.86
CA ARG A 136 -17.97 -18.84 16.27
C ARG A 136 -18.59 -19.13 17.63
N VAL A 137 -18.41 -18.24 18.60
CA VAL A 137 -18.99 -18.38 19.94
C VAL A 137 -20.51 -18.27 19.88
N THR A 138 -21.04 -17.26 19.19
CA THR A 138 -22.49 -17.04 19.07
C THR A 138 -23.19 -18.23 18.43
N ASN A 139 -22.59 -18.84 17.41
CA ASN A 139 -23.17 -20.02 16.75
C ASN A 139 -22.88 -21.35 17.47
N GLY A 140 -22.20 -21.32 18.62
CA GLY A 140 -21.89 -22.52 19.41
C GLY A 140 -20.83 -23.43 18.78
N PHE A 141 -20.03 -22.95 17.83
CA PHE A 141 -18.92 -23.72 17.26
C PHE A 141 -17.75 -23.87 18.23
N ASN A 142 -17.61 -22.95 19.18
CA ASN A 142 -16.56 -22.95 20.20
C ASN A 142 -17.11 -22.34 21.49
N ALA A 143 -16.69 -22.85 22.65
CA ALA A 143 -16.88 -22.18 23.93
C ALA A 143 -15.83 -21.06 24.14
N PRO A 144 -16.13 -19.98 24.89
CA PRO A 144 -15.15 -18.93 25.18
C PRO A 144 -13.88 -19.42 25.89
N SER A 145 -13.99 -20.50 26.67
CA SER A 145 -12.87 -21.12 27.39
C SER A 145 -12.01 -22.05 26.52
N GLU A 146 -12.40 -22.31 25.27
CA GLU A 146 -11.60 -23.14 24.37
C GLU A 146 -10.33 -22.41 23.91
N PRO A 147 -9.20 -23.12 23.79
CA PRO A 147 -7.97 -22.54 23.29
C PRO A 147 -8.05 -22.28 21.78
N VAL A 148 -7.46 -21.17 21.33
CA VAL A 148 -7.39 -20.76 19.91
C VAL A 148 -6.54 -21.72 19.08
N PHE A 149 -5.50 -22.28 19.70
CA PHE A 149 -4.63 -23.34 19.18
C PHE A 149 -3.97 -24.08 20.35
N GLU A 150 -3.28 -25.19 20.09
CA GLU A 150 -2.64 -25.99 21.14
C GLU A 150 -1.65 -25.15 21.96
N ASN A 151 -1.84 -25.09 23.28
CA ASN A 151 -1.09 -24.24 24.22
C ASN A 151 -1.21 -22.71 23.97
N GLY A 152 -2.19 -22.27 23.20
CA GLY A 152 -2.50 -20.86 22.96
C GLY A 152 -3.46 -20.25 24.01
N PRO A 153 -3.77 -18.94 23.90
CA PRO A 153 -4.76 -18.29 24.74
C PRO A 153 -6.15 -18.89 24.51
N SER A 154 -7.05 -18.75 25.49
CA SER A 154 -8.46 -19.03 25.27
C SER A 154 -9.08 -18.01 24.30
N ILE A 155 -10.21 -18.35 23.69
CA ILE A 155 -10.96 -17.42 22.83
C ILE A 155 -11.32 -16.14 23.61
N ALA A 156 -11.73 -16.28 24.87
CA ALA A 156 -12.01 -15.14 25.74
C ALA A 156 -10.76 -14.26 25.97
N ASP A 157 -9.63 -14.87 26.35
CA ASP A 157 -8.39 -14.12 26.61
C ASP A 157 -7.87 -13.40 25.36
N LEU A 158 -7.96 -14.06 24.20
CA LEU A 158 -7.60 -13.42 22.93
C LEU A 158 -8.56 -12.27 22.63
N TYR A 159 -9.86 -12.43 22.85
CA TYR A 159 -10.84 -11.37 22.61
C TYR A 159 -10.60 -10.13 23.49
N ASP A 160 -10.33 -10.34 24.78
CA ASP A 160 -10.00 -9.25 25.71
C ASP A 160 -8.71 -8.53 25.30
N SER A 161 -7.74 -9.27 24.77
CA SER A 161 -6.52 -8.69 24.19
C SER A 161 -6.85 -7.85 22.95
N LEU A 162 -7.67 -8.36 22.03
CA LEU A 162 -8.10 -7.62 20.83
C LEU A 162 -8.85 -6.33 21.18
N MET A 163 -9.70 -6.35 22.21
CA MET A 163 -10.35 -5.15 22.73
C MET A 163 -9.36 -4.13 23.28
N SER A 164 -8.37 -4.59 24.05
CA SER A 164 -7.34 -3.71 24.61
C SER A 164 -6.50 -3.05 23.50
N TYR A 165 -6.19 -3.81 22.45
CA TYR A 165 -5.48 -3.29 21.28
C TYR A 165 -6.32 -2.33 20.46
N TRP A 166 -7.62 -2.63 20.30
CA TRP A 166 -8.56 -1.72 19.68
C TRP A 166 -8.62 -0.39 20.42
N ASP A 167 -8.79 -0.42 21.75
CA ASP A 167 -8.85 0.79 22.58
C ASP A 167 -7.56 1.62 22.49
N MET A 168 -6.39 0.97 22.44
CA MET A 168 -5.10 1.64 22.27
C MET A 168 -4.99 2.34 20.90
N LEU A 169 -5.27 1.64 19.80
CA LEU A 169 -5.17 2.20 18.45
C LEU A 169 -6.25 3.23 18.15
N ASN A 170 -7.39 3.12 18.84
CA ASN A 170 -8.54 3.99 18.72
C ASN A 170 -8.50 5.19 19.68
N ASP A 171 -7.41 5.34 20.44
CA ASP A 171 -7.16 6.54 21.25
C ASP A 171 -6.94 7.75 20.32
N PRO A 172 -7.70 8.86 20.51
CA PRO A 172 -7.49 10.08 19.74
C PRO A 172 -6.04 10.58 19.73
N ALA A 173 -5.28 10.41 20.82
CA ALA A 173 -3.87 10.81 20.86
C ALA A 173 -2.97 9.94 19.97
N CYS A 174 -3.31 8.66 19.78
CA CYS A 174 -2.59 7.75 18.88
C CYS A 174 -2.85 8.11 17.42
N ALA A 175 -4.13 8.30 17.08
CA ALA A 175 -4.54 8.71 15.75
C ALA A 175 -3.99 10.09 15.38
N ARG A 176 -3.89 11.01 16.34
CA ARG A 176 -3.28 12.33 16.13
C ARG A 176 -1.81 12.24 15.76
N ALA A 177 -1.02 11.41 16.46
CA ALA A 177 0.39 11.24 16.15
C ALA A 177 0.60 10.79 14.69
N LEU A 178 -0.19 9.82 14.23
CA LEU A 178 -0.18 9.36 12.84
C LEU A 178 -0.68 10.42 11.85
N ASP A 179 -1.75 11.14 12.18
CA ASP A 179 -2.30 12.22 11.35
C ASP A 179 -1.26 13.33 11.13
N ASP A 180 -0.65 13.83 12.21
CA ASP A 180 0.37 14.88 12.16
C ASP A 180 1.59 14.44 11.34
N ALA A 181 2.07 13.21 11.54
CA ALA A 181 3.17 12.64 10.76
C ALA A 181 2.84 12.56 9.26
N MET A 182 1.64 12.10 8.91
CA MET A 182 1.20 12.00 7.52
C MET A 182 1.00 13.36 6.86
N ARG A 183 0.49 14.37 7.57
CA ARG A 183 0.40 15.76 7.07
C ARG A 183 1.78 16.29 6.73
N GLN A 184 2.73 16.18 7.67
CA GLN A 184 4.10 16.63 7.47
C GLN A 184 4.78 15.89 6.31
N PHE A 185 4.59 14.57 6.23
CA PHE A 185 5.11 13.78 5.13
C PHE A 185 4.56 14.23 3.77
N ARG A 186 3.26 14.49 3.69
CA ARG A 186 2.61 14.96 2.46
C ARG A 186 3.12 16.33 2.03
N VAL A 187 3.26 17.27 2.96
CA VAL A 187 3.90 18.58 2.70
C VAL A 187 5.33 18.39 2.20
N GLY A 188 6.12 17.53 2.85
CA GLY A 188 7.49 17.24 2.45
C GLY A 188 7.61 16.61 1.06
N VAL A 189 6.66 15.74 0.67
CA VAL A 189 6.60 15.16 -0.68
C VAL A 189 6.23 16.23 -1.70
N LEU A 190 5.21 17.06 -1.44
CA LEU A 190 4.82 18.15 -2.33
C LEU A 190 5.97 19.15 -2.56
N TYR A 191 6.66 19.53 -1.48
CA TYR A 191 7.84 20.38 -1.56
C TYR A 191 8.91 19.79 -2.49
N ARG A 192 9.20 18.48 -2.37
CA ARG A 192 10.18 17.81 -3.24
C ARG A 192 9.72 17.75 -4.69
N GLU A 193 8.44 17.50 -4.95
CA GLU A 193 7.92 17.46 -6.32
C GLU A 193 7.96 18.84 -6.99
N ILE A 194 7.59 19.92 -6.29
CA ILE A 194 7.67 21.28 -6.83
C ILE A 194 9.11 21.62 -7.21
N ASN A 195 10.08 21.31 -6.35
CA ASN A 195 11.50 21.54 -6.65
C ASN A 195 12.00 20.67 -7.81
N ALA A 196 11.58 19.40 -7.89
CA ALA A 196 11.94 18.53 -9.00
C ALA A 196 11.38 19.04 -10.34
N GLU A 197 10.16 19.58 -10.36
CA GLU A 197 9.59 20.21 -11.55
C GLU A 197 10.29 21.51 -11.95
N LEU A 198 10.74 22.30 -10.97
CA LEU A 198 11.53 23.50 -11.20
C LEU A 198 12.91 23.16 -11.81
N GLU A 199 13.61 22.17 -11.23
CA GLU A 199 14.89 21.66 -11.73
C GLU A 199 14.78 21.08 -13.15
N ALA A 200 13.65 20.42 -13.44
CA ALA A 200 13.35 19.90 -14.77
C ALA A 200 12.87 20.98 -15.76
N HIS A 201 12.82 22.26 -15.36
CA HIS A 201 12.29 23.38 -16.14
C HIS A 201 10.87 23.16 -16.66
N VAL A 202 10.06 22.39 -15.93
CA VAL A 202 8.63 22.17 -16.23
C VAL A 202 7.81 23.37 -15.77
N ILE A 203 8.17 23.95 -14.64
CA ILE A 203 7.57 25.18 -14.09
C ILE A 203 8.61 26.31 -14.03
N SER A 204 8.12 27.54 -14.05
CA SER A 204 8.96 28.73 -13.87
C SER A 204 9.32 28.92 -12.39
N PHE A 205 10.36 29.70 -12.12
CA PHE A 205 10.71 30.09 -10.75
C PHE A 205 9.56 30.82 -10.03
N ALA A 206 8.88 31.74 -10.73
CA ALA A 206 7.73 32.46 -10.17
C ALA A 206 6.56 31.51 -9.81
N ASN A 207 6.28 30.52 -10.66
CA ASN A 207 5.25 29.52 -10.37
C ASN A 207 5.66 28.65 -9.16
N ALA A 208 6.93 28.29 -9.04
CA ALA A 208 7.42 27.52 -7.91
C ALA A 208 7.32 28.30 -6.60
N GLU A 209 7.65 29.60 -6.59
CA GLU A 209 7.47 30.46 -5.41
C GLU A 209 6.01 30.56 -4.98
N GLU A 210 5.08 30.74 -5.92
CA GLU A 210 3.64 30.79 -5.65
C GLU A 210 3.13 29.48 -5.05
N LEU A 211 3.47 28.35 -5.66
CA LEU A 211 3.07 27.02 -5.17
C LEU A 211 3.65 26.71 -3.78
N LEU A 212 4.89 27.12 -3.52
CA LEU A 212 5.52 26.95 -2.22
C LEU A 212 4.86 27.84 -1.15
N ALA A 213 4.55 29.10 -1.48
CA ALA A 213 3.84 29.99 -0.58
C ALA A 213 2.47 29.40 -0.20
N GLU A 214 1.68 28.96 -1.19
CA GLU A 214 0.38 28.30 -0.98
C GLU A 214 0.52 27.03 -0.12
N LEU A 215 1.53 26.20 -0.37
CA LEU A 215 1.78 24.98 0.40
C LEU A 215 2.05 25.28 1.89
N PHE A 216 2.83 26.31 2.18
CA PHE A 216 3.16 26.65 3.57
C PHE A 216 2.04 27.40 4.30
N GLU A 217 1.23 28.17 3.58
CA GLU A 217 0.01 28.79 4.13
C GLU A 217 -1.07 27.74 4.44
N SER A 218 -1.20 26.71 3.60
CA SER A 218 -2.23 25.68 3.72
C SER A 218 -1.80 24.41 4.49
N LYS A 219 -0.57 24.37 5.03
CA LYS A 219 0.01 23.16 5.65
C LYS A 219 -0.86 22.56 6.76
N GLU A 220 -1.54 23.40 7.55
CA GLU A 220 -2.40 22.97 8.66
C GLU A 220 -3.69 22.30 8.16
N PHE A 221 -4.12 22.66 6.94
CA PHE A 221 -5.30 22.11 6.27
C PHE A 221 -4.98 20.92 5.36
N THR A 222 -3.69 20.60 5.18
CA THR A 222 -3.25 19.44 4.40
C THR A 222 -3.85 18.17 4.98
N GLU A 223 -4.46 17.33 4.14
CA GLU A 223 -5.05 16.07 4.60
C GLU A 223 -3.98 15.13 5.19
N GLY A 224 -4.27 14.56 6.36
CA GLY A 224 -3.39 13.61 7.06
C GLY A 224 -3.74 12.16 6.72
N ILE A 225 -4.12 11.37 7.73
CA ILE A 225 -4.56 9.99 7.55
C ILE A 225 -5.98 9.92 6.97
N ALA A 226 -6.29 8.80 6.32
CA ALA A 226 -7.64 8.47 5.90
C ALA A 226 -8.47 8.01 7.11
N TRP A 227 -9.67 8.59 7.29
CA TRP A 227 -10.60 8.27 8.38
C TRP A 227 -11.37 6.98 8.12
N ILE A 228 -10.67 5.84 8.14
CA ILE A 228 -11.20 4.52 7.75
C ILE A 228 -11.44 3.58 8.93
N ALA A 229 -11.23 4.02 10.18
CA ALA A 229 -11.37 3.14 11.34
C ALA A 229 -12.80 2.61 11.53
N SER A 230 -13.82 3.34 11.06
CA SER A 230 -15.22 2.88 11.04
C SER A 230 -15.58 1.99 9.85
N TRP A 231 -14.66 1.79 8.90
CA TRP A 231 -14.91 0.95 7.74
C TRP A 231 -14.82 -0.52 8.12
N SER A 232 -15.55 -1.37 7.39
CA SER A 232 -15.42 -2.81 7.52
C SER A 232 -14.03 -3.30 7.08
N PRO A 233 -13.55 -4.47 7.56
CA PRO A 233 -12.27 -5.04 7.14
C PRO A 233 -12.14 -5.18 5.62
N ALA A 234 -13.23 -5.55 4.94
CA ALA A 234 -13.26 -5.69 3.49
C ALA A 234 -13.06 -4.35 2.74
N MET A 235 -13.63 -3.26 3.26
CA MET A 235 -13.46 -1.92 2.68
C MET A 235 -12.02 -1.43 2.84
N ILE A 236 -11.42 -1.63 4.02
CA ILE A 236 -10.01 -1.31 4.25
C ILE A 236 -9.11 -2.14 3.32
N GLY A 237 -9.40 -3.44 3.18
CA GLY A 237 -8.70 -4.33 2.26
C GLY A 237 -8.80 -3.88 0.79
N ALA A 238 -9.97 -3.42 0.35
CA ALA A 238 -10.18 -2.88 -1.00
C ALA A 238 -9.39 -1.58 -1.21
N TYR A 239 -9.39 -0.69 -0.22
CA TYR A 239 -8.62 0.56 -0.25
C TYR A 239 -7.11 0.30 -0.38
N LEU A 240 -6.56 -0.59 0.45
CA LEU A 240 -5.15 -1.00 0.36
C LEU A 240 -4.84 -1.69 -0.97
N SER A 241 -5.75 -2.53 -1.47
CA SER A 241 -5.61 -3.19 -2.77
C SER A 241 -5.51 -2.19 -3.92
N GLU A 242 -6.33 -1.14 -3.93
CA GLU A 242 -6.26 -0.07 -4.92
C GLU A 242 -4.95 0.72 -4.79
N LYS A 243 -4.55 1.11 -3.57
CA LYS A 243 -3.30 1.85 -3.30
C LYS A 243 -2.07 1.08 -3.78
N TYR A 244 -2.05 -0.24 -3.58
CA TYR A 244 -0.90 -1.09 -3.89
C TYR A 244 -0.97 -1.80 -5.25
N HIS A 245 -2.08 -1.71 -5.99
CA HIS A 245 -2.30 -2.49 -7.22
C HIS A 245 -1.14 -2.36 -8.22
N VAL A 246 -0.72 -1.12 -8.51
CA VAL A 246 0.37 -0.86 -9.47
C VAL A 246 1.72 -1.27 -8.89
N ALA A 247 2.01 -0.90 -7.64
CA ALA A 247 3.29 -1.17 -6.99
C ALA A 247 3.58 -2.66 -6.85
N LEU A 248 2.61 -3.46 -6.41
CA LEU A 248 2.78 -4.91 -6.25
C LEU A 248 2.81 -5.63 -7.60
N ARG A 249 2.07 -5.15 -8.60
CA ARG A 249 2.19 -5.67 -9.98
C ARG A 249 3.60 -5.44 -10.53
N VAL A 250 4.14 -4.23 -10.39
CA VAL A 250 5.50 -3.91 -10.82
C VAL A 250 6.53 -4.75 -10.08
N GLN A 251 6.41 -4.89 -8.75
CA GLN A 251 7.28 -5.74 -7.95
C GLN A 251 7.28 -7.18 -8.45
N ARG A 252 6.09 -7.74 -8.73
CA ARG A 252 5.94 -9.09 -9.27
C ARG A 252 6.62 -9.25 -10.62
N GLU A 253 6.43 -8.32 -11.54
CA GLU A 253 7.06 -8.34 -12.87
C GLU A 253 8.59 -8.32 -12.76
N GLU A 254 9.12 -7.54 -11.81
CA GLU A 254 10.56 -7.44 -11.55
C GLU A 254 11.13 -8.72 -10.93
N ASP A 255 10.47 -9.28 -9.92
CA ASP A 255 10.90 -10.54 -9.30
C ASP A 255 10.86 -11.70 -10.31
N GLU A 256 9.84 -11.76 -11.16
CA GLU A 256 9.75 -12.72 -12.27
C GLU A 256 10.84 -12.50 -13.33
N ARG A 257 11.25 -11.24 -13.58
CA ARG A 257 12.39 -10.92 -14.48
C ARG A 257 13.70 -11.44 -13.89
N VAL A 258 13.98 -11.11 -12.64
CA VAL A 258 15.19 -11.54 -11.92
C VAL A 258 15.27 -13.06 -11.87
N GLU A 259 14.18 -13.74 -11.60
CA GLU A 259 14.13 -15.21 -11.54
C GLU A 259 14.39 -15.85 -12.92
N ARG A 260 13.83 -15.28 -14.00
CA ARG A 260 14.14 -15.73 -15.38
C ARG A 260 15.62 -15.55 -15.72
N GLU A 261 16.24 -14.45 -15.29
CA GLU A 261 17.67 -14.21 -15.51
C GLU A 261 18.54 -15.19 -14.71
N LYS A 262 18.20 -15.46 -13.45
CA LYS A 262 18.86 -16.48 -12.63
C LYS A 262 18.82 -17.84 -13.30
N ARG A 263 17.65 -18.26 -13.80
CA ARG A 263 17.48 -19.54 -14.54
C ARG A 263 18.32 -19.61 -15.80
N LYS A 264 18.37 -18.53 -16.60
CA LYS A 264 19.25 -18.44 -17.78
C LYS A 264 20.72 -18.62 -17.37
N ARG A 265 21.19 -17.89 -16.36
CA ARG A 265 22.57 -17.99 -15.86
C ARG A 265 22.92 -19.39 -15.35
N MET A 266 22.00 -20.07 -14.67
CA MET A 266 22.20 -21.44 -14.22
C MET A 266 22.22 -22.47 -15.38
N SER A 267 21.41 -22.26 -16.42
CA SER A 267 21.41 -23.10 -17.62
C SER A 267 22.74 -23.00 -18.39
N PHE A 268 23.33 -21.81 -18.48
CA PHE A 268 24.63 -21.57 -19.11
C PHE A 268 25.83 -22.11 -18.30
N LYS A 269 25.66 -22.35 -16.99
CA LYS A 269 26.69 -22.95 -16.12
C LYS A 269 26.70 -24.50 -16.13
N LYS A 270 25.91 -25.16 -16.98
CA LYS A 270 26.09 -26.61 -17.21
C LYS A 270 27.53 -26.86 -17.70
N PRO A 271 28.29 -27.77 -17.07
CA PRO A 271 29.73 -27.84 -17.27
C PRO A 271 30.03 -28.22 -18.72
N LEU A 272 30.94 -27.47 -19.37
CA LEU A 272 31.54 -27.84 -20.66
C LEU A 272 32.03 -29.31 -20.67
N GLY A 273 32.29 -29.91 -19.51
CA GLY A 273 32.67 -31.32 -19.36
C GLY A 273 31.61 -32.33 -19.82
N SER A 274 30.30 -32.01 -19.76
CA SER A 274 29.28 -32.92 -20.31
C SER A 274 29.18 -32.81 -21.83
N MET A 275 29.36 -31.62 -22.41
CA MET A 275 29.40 -31.43 -23.87
C MET A 275 30.64 -32.04 -24.53
N ILE A 276 31.79 -32.05 -23.85
CA ILE A 276 33.00 -32.72 -24.37
C ILE A 276 32.85 -34.25 -24.36
N LYS A 277 32.28 -34.84 -23.29
CA LYS A 277 32.00 -36.29 -23.24
C LYS A 277 30.90 -36.72 -24.22
N GLN A 278 29.89 -35.89 -24.45
CA GLN A 278 28.83 -36.17 -25.42
C GLN A 278 29.33 -36.01 -26.87
N ARG A 279 30.18 -35.02 -27.15
CA ARG A 279 30.84 -34.90 -28.47
C ARG A 279 31.85 -36.02 -28.72
N SER A 280 32.56 -36.54 -27.72
CA SER A 280 33.47 -37.67 -27.91
C SER A 280 32.73 -38.98 -28.17
N SER A 281 31.60 -39.22 -27.48
CA SER A 281 30.77 -40.41 -27.72
C SER A 281 30.04 -40.36 -29.07
N GLU A 282 29.61 -39.17 -29.50
CA GLU A 282 28.93 -38.97 -30.79
C GLU A 282 29.90 -38.98 -31.99
N ARG A 283 31.16 -38.55 -31.78
CA ARG A 283 32.24 -38.68 -32.79
C ARG A 283 32.73 -40.13 -32.93
N MET A 284 32.73 -40.93 -31.85
CA MET A 284 32.95 -42.38 -31.94
C MET A 284 31.80 -43.09 -32.66
N ARG A 285 30.54 -42.73 -32.40
CA ARG A 285 29.38 -43.29 -33.12
C ARG A 285 29.35 -42.94 -34.61
N ARG A 286 29.78 -41.73 -34.99
CA ARG A 286 29.90 -41.34 -36.41
C ARG A 286 31.16 -41.87 -37.09
N GLY A 287 32.19 -42.25 -36.33
CA GLY A 287 33.40 -42.91 -36.83
C GLY A 287 33.16 -44.32 -37.37
N SER A 288 32.14 -45.04 -36.86
CA SER A 288 31.72 -46.35 -37.40
C SER A 288 30.66 -46.27 -38.51
N ALA A 289 30.13 -45.08 -38.83
CA ALA A 289 29.02 -44.92 -39.79
C ALA A 289 29.41 -44.14 -41.06
N LYS A 290 30.70 -43.91 -41.30
CA LYS A 290 31.21 -43.29 -42.54
C LYS A 290 32.28 -44.16 -43.20
N GLN A 291 31.88 -45.39 -43.51
CA GLN A 291 32.41 -46.16 -44.62
C GLN A 291 31.27 -46.44 -45.60
N ALA A 292 30.59 -45.38 -46.06
CA ALA A 292 29.72 -45.42 -47.23
C ALA A 292 29.51 -43.98 -47.73
N HIS A 293 29.65 -43.82 -49.04
CA HIS A 293 29.31 -42.64 -49.83
C HIS A 293 30.23 -41.41 -49.78
N PHE A 294 31.23 -41.52 -50.64
CA PHE A 294 31.77 -40.45 -51.48
C PHE A 294 30.70 -39.97 -52.50
N VAL A 295 30.76 -38.69 -52.90
CA VAL A 295 30.53 -38.10 -54.25
C VAL A 295 29.79 -36.73 -54.21
N HIS A 296 30.52 -35.69 -54.67
CA HIS A 296 30.09 -34.39 -55.28
C HIS A 296 29.32 -33.38 -54.39
N GLN A 297 29.43 -32.05 -54.53
CA GLN A 297 29.84 -31.18 -55.64
C GLN A 297 30.20 -29.76 -55.15
N ARG A 298 30.85 -28.99 -56.03
CA ARG A 298 31.36 -27.61 -55.89
C ARG A 298 30.27 -26.52 -55.77
N GLY A 299 30.65 -25.41 -55.15
CA GLY A 299 30.62 -24.08 -55.78
C GLY A 299 29.66 -23.02 -55.18
N ALA A 300 30.21 -21.86 -54.80
CA ALA A 300 29.87 -20.53 -55.34
C ALA A 300 30.24 -19.38 -54.37
N VAL A 301 30.84 -18.34 -54.94
CA VAL A 301 31.23 -17.05 -54.34
C VAL A 301 30.07 -16.06 -54.47
N GLY A 302 29.84 -15.20 -53.47
CA GLY A 302 28.87 -14.09 -53.53
C GLY A 302 29.20 -12.96 -52.55
N TYR A 303 29.21 -11.72 -53.07
CA TYR A 303 29.60 -10.45 -52.44
C TYR A 303 28.61 -9.92 -51.36
N PRO A 304 29.02 -8.94 -50.52
CA PRO A 304 28.21 -8.42 -49.42
C PRO A 304 27.23 -7.31 -49.86
N THR A 305 26.01 -7.35 -49.34
CA THR A 305 24.94 -6.38 -49.64
C THR A 305 24.71 -5.41 -48.48
N HIS A 306 24.71 -4.12 -48.82
CA HIS A 306 24.25 -3.00 -48.01
C HIS A 306 22.88 -3.24 -47.36
N GLN A 307 22.83 -3.33 -46.03
CA GLN A 307 21.60 -3.24 -45.22
C GLN A 307 21.92 -2.49 -43.93
N HIS A 308 21.98 -1.15 -43.98
CA HIS A 308 22.19 -0.38 -42.74
C HIS A 308 21.44 0.96 -42.64
N VAL A 309 20.61 1.33 -43.62
CA VAL A 309 19.94 2.65 -43.64
C VAL A 309 18.43 2.59 -43.40
N VAL A 310 17.81 1.40 -43.44
CA VAL A 310 16.33 1.26 -43.29
C VAL A 310 15.89 1.18 -41.81
N ASN A 311 16.79 0.91 -40.86
CA ASN A 311 16.43 0.77 -39.43
C ASN A 311 16.32 2.10 -38.67
N ASP A 312 16.95 3.18 -39.15
CA ASP A 312 16.96 4.45 -38.40
C ASP A 312 15.63 5.20 -38.50
N HIS A 313 14.92 5.10 -39.63
CA HIS A 313 13.61 5.73 -39.78
C HIS A 313 12.52 5.08 -38.91
N GLU A 314 12.55 3.75 -38.77
CA GLU A 314 11.60 3.03 -37.91
C GLU A 314 11.83 3.37 -36.43
N ARG A 315 13.10 3.50 -36.03
CA ARG A 315 13.50 3.89 -34.67
C ARG A 315 13.10 5.32 -34.33
N ILE A 316 13.34 6.28 -35.22
CA ILE A 316 12.92 7.68 -35.02
C ILE A 316 11.40 7.79 -34.88
N ARG A 317 10.65 7.02 -35.68
CA ARG A 317 9.18 6.97 -35.58
C ARG A 317 8.70 6.40 -34.25
N GLN A 318 9.35 5.35 -33.75
CA GLN A 318 9.04 4.79 -32.43
C GLN A 318 9.38 5.74 -31.28
N GLU A 319 10.52 6.44 -31.35
CA GLU A 319 10.92 7.44 -30.36
C GLU A 319 9.95 8.65 -30.34
N GLN A 320 9.41 9.03 -31.50
CA GLN A 320 8.43 10.12 -31.60
C GLN A 320 7.07 9.69 -31.02
N LEU A 321 6.59 8.49 -31.33
CA LEU A 321 5.38 7.92 -30.72
C LEU A 321 5.51 7.75 -29.19
N HIS A 322 6.71 7.43 -28.69
CA HIS A 322 6.98 7.36 -27.27
C HIS A 322 6.90 8.73 -26.60
N ARG A 323 7.50 9.76 -27.23
CA ARG A 323 7.42 11.15 -26.76
C ARG A 323 6.00 11.69 -26.76
N ASP A 324 5.20 11.40 -27.79
CA ASP A 324 3.81 11.84 -27.87
C ASP A 324 2.94 11.19 -26.79
N ARG A 325 3.17 9.90 -26.49
CA ARG A 325 2.51 9.20 -25.37
C ARG A 325 2.92 9.75 -24.00
N GLU A 326 4.21 10.01 -23.81
CA GLU A 326 4.69 10.64 -22.57
C GLU A 326 4.10 12.03 -22.37
N TRP A 327 3.99 12.81 -23.45
CA TRP A 327 3.37 14.13 -23.41
C TRP A 327 1.88 14.03 -23.08
N GLN A 328 1.14 13.10 -23.68
CA GLN A 328 -0.27 12.85 -23.34
C GLN A 328 -0.45 12.45 -21.87
N LEU A 329 0.42 11.57 -21.34
CA LEU A 329 0.38 11.16 -19.93
C LEU A 329 0.74 12.31 -18.98
N LYS A 330 1.65 13.22 -19.38
CA LYS A 330 1.97 14.42 -18.61
C LYS A 330 0.81 15.41 -18.61
N SER A 331 0.23 15.70 -19.78
CA SER A 331 -0.94 16.57 -19.91
C SER A 331 -2.16 16.02 -19.15
N GLN A 332 -2.35 14.71 -19.14
CA GLN A 332 -3.40 14.06 -18.35
C GLN A 332 -3.14 14.23 -16.84
N ARG A 333 -1.91 14.06 -16.37
CA ARG A 333 -1.55 14.30 -14.95
C ARG A 333 -1.76 15.75 -14.53
N VAL A 334 -1.41 16.72 -15.38
CA VAL A 334 -1.68 18.14 -15.11
C VAL A 334 -3.18 18.41 -15.06
N SER A 335 -3.97 17.80 -15.95
CA SER A 335 -5.43 17.89 -15.91
C SER A 335 -6.01 17.26 -14.64
N ASP A 336 -5.54 16.07 -14.25
CA ASP A 336 -6.02 15.37 -13.06
C ASP A 336 -5.64 16.11 -11.77
N TYR A 337 -4.45 16.72 -11.73
CA TYR A 337 -4.01 17.57 -10.63
C TYR A 337 -4.81 18.89 -10.56
N SER A 338 -5.07 19.52 -11.71
CA SER A 338 -5.94 20.71 -11.78
C SER A 338 -7.39 20.39 -11.38
N ASN A 339 -7.88 19.19 -11.72
CA ASN A 339 -9.19 18.70 -11.32
C ASN A 339 -9.25 18.34 -9.83
N TYR A 340 -8.16 17.81 -9.27
CA TYR A 340 -8.03 17.57 -7.83
C TYR A 340 -8.09 18.89 -7.05
N LEU A 341 -7.28 19.88 -7.44
CA LEU A 341 -7.26 21.22 -6.81
C LEU A 341 -8.60 21.97 -6.98
N ARG A 342 -9.27 21.83 -8.12
CA ARG A 342 -10.62 22.38 -8.31
C ARG A 342 -11.69 21.63 -7.52
N GLY A 343 -11.54 20.31 -7.36
CA GLY A 343 -12.43 19.47 -6.57
C GLY A 343 -12.38 19.82 -5.08
N THR A 344 -11.18 20.03 -4.54
CA THR A 344 -10.99 20.48 -3.15
C THR A 344 -11.56 21.89 -2.93
N ALA A 345 -11.28 22.84 -3.82
CA ALA A 345 -11.84 24.19 -3.74
C ALA A 345 -13.39 24.21 -3.81
N SER A 346 -13.99 23.34 -4.62
CA SER A 346 -15.46 23.20 -4.73
C SER A 346 -16.07 22.56 -3.48
N HIS A 347 -15.39 21.57 -2.89
CA HIS A 347 -15.82 20.95 -1.64
C HIS A 347 -15.76 21.95 -0.47
N ASP A 348 -14.75 22.81 -0.44
CA ASP A 348 -14.61 23.88 0.55
C ASP A 348 -15.70 24.96 0.40
N ALA A 349 -16.03 25.35 -0.83
CA ALA A 349 -17.14 26.26 -1.09
C ALA A 349 -18.49 25.69 -0.61
N GLN A 350 -18.71 24.38 -0.78
CA GLN A 350 -19.93 23.70 -0.32
C GLN A 350 -19.97 23.53 1.21
N SER A 351 -18.82 23.29 1.84
CA SER A 351 -18.66 23.23 3.30
C SER A 351 -19.03 24.56 3.96
N ILE A 352 -18.51 25.67 3.41
CA ILE A 352 -18.77 27.02 3.91
C ILE A 352 -20.25 27.39 3.75
N VAL A 353 -20.86 27.15 2.60
CA VAL A 353 -22.30 27.44 2.38
C VAL A 353 -23.20 26.63 3.32
N ARG A 354 -22.84 25.39 3.65
CA ARG A 354 -23.58 24.57 4.62
C ARG A 354 -23.42 25.08 6.06
N SER A 355 -22.25 25.58 6.44
CA SER A 355 -22.04 26.18 7.77
C SER A 355 -22.81 27.50 7.97
N VAL A 356 -22.96 28.31 6.91
CA VAL A 356 -23.69 29.59 6.97
C VAL A 356 -25.20 29.37 6.99
N SER A 357 -25.69 28.33 6.31
CA SER A 357 -27.12 27.99 6.26
C SER A 357 -27.64 27.28 7.53
N GLY A 358 -26.74 26.82 8.41
CA GLY A 358 -27.08 26.17 9.68
C GLY A 358 -27.14 27.11 10.89
N SER A 359 -26.77 28.38 10.73
CA SER A 359 -26.60 29.34 11.85
C SER A 359 -27.73 30.37 12.01
N SER A 360 -28.79 30.33 11.20
CA SER A 360 -29.92 31.27 11.28
C SER A 360 -31.09 30.71 12.10
N GLY A 361 -30.85 30.40 13.38
CA GLY A 361 -31.85 29.78 14.25
C GLY A 361 -31.62 29.96 15.75
N GLN A 362 -31.43 31.19 16.22
CA GLN A 362 -31.59 31.56 17.64
C GLN A 362 -32.34 32.90 17.68
N GLN A 363 -33.66 32.87 17.91
CA GLN A 363 -34.31 33.14 19.20
C GLN A 363 -34.04 34.54 19.75
N THR A 364 -34.96 35.46 19.44
CA THR A 364 -35.21 36.67 20.22
C THR A 364 -35.95 36.30 21.51
N PRO A 365 -35.52 36.78 22.69
CA PRO A 365 -36.29 36.63 23.93
C PRO A 365 -37.26 37.81 24.04
N GLU A 366 -38.56 37.52 24.12
CA GLU A 366 -39.58 38.47 24.58
C GLU A 366 -39.63 38.46 26.11
N THR A 367 -39.37 39.63 26.69
CA THR A 367 -39.57 39.97 28.10
C THR A 367 -40.82 40.83 28.27
N ASP A 368 -41.44 40.68 29.46
CA ASP A 368 -42.51 41.50 30.07
C ASP A 368 -43.91 41.32 29.48
N GLY A 369 -45.00 41.23 30.24
CA GLY A 369 -45.28 41.39 31.66
C GLY A 369 -46.81 41.35 31.86
N ASP A 370 -47.26 41.21 33.11
CA ASP A 370 -48.59 41.53 33.68
C ASP A 370 -49.89 41.28 32.88
N GLU A 371 -50.82 40.51 33.45
CA GLU A 371 -52.11 41.02 33.99
C GLU A 371 -53.08 39.90 34.44
N MET A 372 -53.53 40.05 35.70
CA MET A 372 -54.90 39.92 36.25
C MET A 372 -55.80 38.67 36.10
N GLU A 373 -56.35 38.31 37.28
CA GLU A 373 -57.73 37.86 37.61
C GLU A 373 -58.23 36.54 36.94
N ILE A 374 -58.78 35.53 37.65
CA ILE A 374 -59.69 35.44 38.80
C ILE A 374 -59.37 34.17 39.61
#